data_AF-A0A316ERV3-F1
#
_entry.id   AF-A0A316ERV3-F1
#
_cell.length_a   1.000
_cell.length_b   1.000
_cell.length_c   1.000
_cell.angle_alpha   90.00
_cell.angle_beta   90.00
_cell.angle_gamma   90.00
#
_symmetry.space_group_name_H-M   'P 1'
#
loop_
_entity.id
_entity.type
_entity.pdbx_description
1 polymer ?
#
loop_
_entity_poly.entity_id
_entity_poly.type
_entity_poly.pdbx_seq_one_letter_code
_entity_poly.pdbx_strand_id
1 'polypeptide(L)'
;MSDHIVLTSHARRDKPAEAIHWGAPTAVERGPVIASVTDPAQRNVIGTHAGAYAIYRALAVAAGNLQRAHRPDLTDTAPAEAIGPHPQWGDPGKIVSLDPWGHLVSTAFEDRIAAGVDIRPTIAVTRAHINMPELTAAIAAGRLSPDGEILFPNGDVRVTKAAIDPVWYLPGIAERFHIKESVLRRSLFEQTGGMFPELVTRPDLKVFLPPIGGMTLYFFGDIAKLGQDDTRVACRVHDECNGSDVFGSDICTCRPYLAHGIEVCIEMAQQGGVGLVVYNRKEGRALGEVTKFLVYNARKRQVGGDRAETYFARTECVAGVQDMRFQELMPDVFHWLGIRRIDRWASMSNMKHGALTAQGIEVVEQVAIPEALIPADARVEIDAKVAAGYFTHYAPPDANELALAKGRGLNE
;
A
#
# COMPACT_ATOMS: atom_id res chain seq x y z
N MET A 1 -38.04 -11.40 -6.73
CA MET A 1 -36.91 -11.33 -5.78
C MET A 1 -37.26 -10.26 -4.76
N SER A 2 -37.15 -10.57 -3.47
CA SER A 2 -37.64 -9.73 -2.37
C SER A 2 -37.21 -8.25 -2.46
N ASP A 3 -38.18 -7.35 -2.39
CA ASP A 3 -38.04 -5.87 -2.30
C ASP A 3 -37.47 -5.41 -0.95
N HIS A 4 -37.15 -6.32 -0.03
CA HIS A 4 -36.72 -5.96 1.32
C HIS A 4 -35.20 -5.85 1.42
N ILE A 5 -34.75 -4.70 1.92
CA ILE A 5 -33.37 -4.48 2.35
C ILE A 5 -33.14 -5.24 3.65
N VAL A 6 -32.24 -6.22 3.64
CA VAL A 6 -31.80 -6.93 4.85
C VAL A 6 -30.66 -6.14 5.48
N LEU A 7 -30.88 -5.60 6.67
CA LEU A 7 -29.82 -4.94 7.44
C LEU A 7 -28.85 -5.99 7.99
N THR A 8 -27.56 -5.82 7.71
CA THR A 8 -26.45 -6.65 8.23
C THR A 8 -25.96 -6.20 9.60
N SER A 9 -26.49 -5.07 10.09
CA SER A 9 -26.09 -4.39 11.32
C SER A 9 -26.43 -5.14 12.60
N HIS A 10 -27.06 -6.32 12.58
CA HIS A 10 -27.35 -7.07 13.81
C HIS A 10 -27.07 -8.55 13.57
N ALA A 11 -26.64 -9.26 14.63
CA ALA A 11 -26.41 -10.69 14.52
C ALA A 11 -27.75 -11.40 14.27
N ARG A 12 -27.77 -12.32 13.32
CA ARG A 12 -28.90 -13.23 13.16
C ARG A 12 -28.83 -14.26 14.28
N ARG A 13 -29.88 -14.35 15.10
CA ARG A 13 -29.94 -15.30 16.23
C ARG A 13 -29.87 -16.76 15.79
N ASP A 14 -30.22 -17.03 14.54
CA ASP A 14 -30.49 -18.38 14.05
C ASP A 14 -29.28 -19.03 13.33
N LYS A 15 -28.26 -18.23 12.96
CA LYS A 15 -27.04 -18.72 12.31
C LYS A 15 -25.87 -17.74 12.53
N PRO A 16 -24.89 -18.07 13.40
CA PRO A 16 -23.70 -17.24 13.58
C PRO A 16 -22.86 -17.23 12.28
N ALA A 17 -22.08 -16.17 12.09
CA ALA A 17 -21.14 -16.11 10.99
C ALA A 17 -20.07 -17.20 11.14
N GLU A 18 -19.59 -17.73 10.01
CA GLU A 18 -18.43 -18.64 9.99
C GLU A 18 -17.21 -17.92 10.57
N ALA A 19 -16.55 -18.52 11.56
CA ALA A 19 -15.38 -17.94 12.17
C ALA A 19 -14.19 -17.94 11.19
N ILE A 20 -13.38 -16.87 11.24
CA ILE A 20 -12.09 -16.81 10.55
C ILE A 20 -11.00 -17.04 11.60
N HIS A 21 -10.22 -18.10 11.42
CA HIS A 21 -9.10 -18.46 12.30
C HIS A 21 -7.82 -17.76 11.81
N TRP A 22 -7.69 -16.47 12.13
CA TRP A 22 -6.54 -15.66 11.70
C TRP A 22 -5.22 -16.25 12.21
N GLY A 23 -4.21 -16.33 11.33
CA GLY A 23 -2.93 -17.00 11.64
C GLY A 23 -2.97 -18.54 11.54
N ALA A 24 -4.04 -19.16 11.02
CA ALA A 24 -4.01 -20.60 10.76
C ALA A 24 -3.01 -20.94 9.64
N PRO A 25 -2.33 -22.11 9.72
CA PRO A 25 -1.22 -22.48 8.84
C PRO A 25 -1.64 -22.83 7.41
N THR A 26 -2.94 -23.02 7.15
CA THR A 26 -3.48 -23.28 5.81
C THR A 26 -4.70 -22.39 5.52
N ALA A 27 -4.95 -22.11 4.24
CA ALA A 27 -6.13 -21.35 3.82
C ALA A 27 -7.44 -22.03 4.26
N VAL A 28 -7.51 -23.37 4.20
CA VAL A 28 -8.68 -24.14 4.58
C VAL A 28 -8.96 -24.05 6.08
N GLU A 29 -7.94 -24.20 6.93
CA GLU A 29 -8.09 -24.05 8.39
C GLU A 29 -8.41 -22.61 8.79
N ARG A 30 -7.86 -21.62 8.08
CA ARG A 30 -8.16 -20.19 8.27
C ARG A 30 -9.62 -19.87 7.99
N GLY A 31 -10.22 -20.56 7.01
CA GLY A 31 -11.56 -20.29 6.48
C GLY A 31 -11.57 -19.10 5.51
N PRO A 32 -12.51 -19.02 4.54
CA PRO A 32 -12.52 -17.96 3.54
C PRO A 32 -12.94 -16.59 4.11
N VAL A 33 -12.52 -15.52 3.45
CA VAL A 33 -13.09 -14.17 3.63
C VAL A 33 -14.30 -14.06 2.72
N ILE A 34 -15.51 -13.92 3.30
CA ILE A 34 -16.79 -13.87 2.60
C ILE A 34 -17.44 -12.52 2.85
N ALA A 35 -17.33 -11.60 1.88
CA ALA A 35 -17.96 -10.29 1.92
C ALA A 35 -19.22 -10.19 1.03
N SER A 36 -19.96 -11.30 0.92
CA SER A 36 -21.14 -11.44 0.05
C SER A 36 -22.10 -10.25 0.17
N VAL A 37 -22.55 -9.74 -0.97
CA VAL A 37 -23.56 -8.67 -1.07
C VAL A 37 -24.92 -9.19 -1.53
N THR A 38 -24.98 -10.47 -1.91
CA THR A 38 -26.17 -11.16 -2.43
C THR A 38 -26.80 -12.05 -1.38
N ASP A 39 -25.98 -12.70 -0.54
CA ASP A 39 -26.42 -13.50 0.59
C ASP A 39 -25.77 -13.01 1.90
N PRO A 40 -26.46 -12.10 2.63
CA PRO A 40 -26.00 -11.61 3.92
C PRO A 40 -25.75 -12.69 4.97
N ALA A 41 -26.37 -13.88 4.84
CA ALA A 41 -26.24 -14.96 5.81
C ALA A 41 -24.88 -15.68 5.75
N GLN A 42 -24.16 -15.54 4.63
CA GLN A 42 -22.83 -16.13 4.45
C GLN A 42 -21.70 -15.20 4.89
N ARG A 43 -22.01 -13.93 5.18
CA ARG A 43 -20.99 -12.93 5.48
C ARG A 43 -20.30 -13.23 6.81
N ASN A 44 -18.97 -13.22 6.78
CA ASN A 44 -18.11 -13.32 7.96
C ASN A 44 -17.14 -12.15 8.11
N VAL A 45 -17.33 -11.08 7.34
CA VAL A 45 -16.54 -9.84 7.42
C VAL A 45 -17.40 -8.58 7.36
N ILE A 46 -16.80 -7.48 7.80
CA ILE A 46 -17.32 -6.12 7.65
C ILE A 46 -16.82 -5.55 6.30
N GLY A 47 -17.65 -4.81 5.57
CA GLY A 47 -17.27 -4.21 4.28
C GLY A 47 -17.55 -5.09 3.06
N THR A 48 -16.86 -4.88 1.95
CA THR A 48 -17.11 -5.61 0.69
C THR A 48 -15.79 -5.89 -0.03
N HIS A 49 -15.73 -6.96 -0.82
CA HIS A 49 -14.62 -7.18 -1.76
C HIS A 49 -14.45 -5.98 -2.69
N ALA A 50 -13.20 -5.67 -3.07
CA ALA A 50 -12.85 -4.47 -3.83
C ALA A 50 -13.44 -3.19 -3.22
N GLY A 51 -13.26 -2.99 -1.90
CA GLY A 51 -13.93 -1.95 -1.12
C GLY A 51 -13.84 -0.55 -1.74
N ALA A 52 -12.65 -0.15 -2.20
CA ALA A 52 -12.44 1.16 -2.85
C ALA A 52 -13.28 1.35 -4.13
N TYR A 53 -13.73 0.25 -4.74
CA TYR A 53 -14.53 0.21 -5.96
C TYR A 53 -15.99 -0.17 -5.73
N ALA A 54 -16.39 -0.43 -4.48
CA ALA A 54 -17.71 -0.93 -4.14
C ALA A 54 -18.84 0.05 -4.51
N ILE A 55 -18.58 1.37 -4.38
CA ILE A 55 -19.54 2.40 -4.78
C ILE A 55 -19.76 2.41 -6.29
N TYR A 56 -18.70 2.27 -7.09
CA TYR A 56 -18.83 2.14 -8.55
C TYR A 56 -19.59 0.88 -8.95
N ARG A 57 -19.35 -0.24 -8.26
CA ARG A 57 -20.14 -1.47 -8.44
C ARG A 57 -21.61 -1.22 -8.11
N ALA A 58 -21.91 -0.53 -7.00
CA ALA A 58 -23.28 -0.22 -6.61
C ALA A 58 -23.98 0.65 -7.67
N LEU A 59 -23.29 1.66 -8.21
CA LEU A 59 -23.80 2.48 -9.31
C LEU A 59 -24.03 1.66 -10.58
N ALA A 60 -23.10 0.76 -10.94
CA ALA A 60 -23.28 -0.12 -12.09
C ALA A 60 -24.51 -1.03 -11.95
N VAL A 61 -24.78 -1.54 -10.74
CA VAL A 61 -26.01 -2.31 -10.46
C VAL A 61 -27.26 -1.44 -10.56
N ALA A 62 -27.23 -0.25 -9.95
CA ALA A 62 -28.36 0.68 -9.98
C ALA A 62 -28.70 1.17 -11.40
N ALA A 63 -27.67 1.36 -12.25
CA ALA A 63 -27.81 1.73 -13.64
C ALA A 63 -28.18 0.56 -14.57
N GLY A 64 -28.25 -0.67 -14.06
CA GLY A 64 -28.55 -1.86 -14.86
C GLY A 64 -27.37 -2.41 -15.68
N ASN A 65 -26.18 -1.84 -15.54
CA ASN A 65 -24.95 -2.28 -16.23
C ASN A 65 -24.36 -3.57 -15.64
N LEU A 66 -24.73 -3.91 -14.40
CA LEU A 66 -24.31 -5.14 -13.73
C LEU A 66 -25.49 -5.80 -13.02
N GLN A 67 -25.69 -7.10 -13.22
CA GLN A 67 -26.71 -7.82 -12.48
C GLN A 67 -26.38 -7.86 -10.97
N ARG A 68 -27.37 -7.59 -10.11
CA ARG A 68 -27.18 -7.62 -8.64
C ARG A 68 -26.57 -8.93 -8.15
N ALA A 69 -27.04 -10.04 -8.72
CA ALA A 69 -26.61 -11.41 -8.40
C ALA A 69 -25.37 -11.88 -9.20
N HIS A 70 -24.71 -10.99 -9.95
CA HIS A 70 -23.53 -11.35 -10.73
C HIS A 70 -22.45 -11.99 -9.85
N ARG A 71 -22.04 -13.19 -10.25
CA ARG A 71 -20.91 -13.92 -9.71
C ARG A 71 -19.74 -13.81 -10.69
N PRO A 72 -18.54 -13.41 -10.21
CA PRO A 72 -17.37 -13.40 -11.07
C PRO A 72 -17.04 -14.82 -11.53
N ASP A 73 -16.66 -14.97 -12.79
CA ASP A 73 -15.99 -16.17 -13.27
C ASP A 73 -14.50 -16.07 -12.89
N LEU A 74 -14.02 -17.04 -12.13
CA LEU A 74 -12.63 -17.11 -11.66
C LEU A 74 -11.83 -18.19 -12.39
N THR A 75 -12.37 -18.78 -13.45
CA THR A 75 -11.66 -19.72 -14.31
C THR A 75 -10.41 -19.06 -14.89
N ASP A 76 -9.28 -19.78 -14.90
CA ASP A 76 -7.99 -19.28 -15.41
C ASP A 76 -7.47 -17.99 -14.76
N THR A 77 -7.89 -17.70 -13.52
CA THR A 77 -7.43 -16.52 -12.75
C THR A 77 -6.33 -16.85 -11.73
N ALA A 78 -5.77 -18.06 -11.76
CA ALA A 78 -4.71 -18.46 -10.84
C ALA A 78 -3.48 -17.55 -10.98
N PRO A 79 -2.75 -17.29 -9.87
CA PRO A 79 -1.54 -16.47 -9.89
C PRO A 79 -0.53 -16.92 -10.95
N ALA A 80 0.05 -15.96 -11.69
CA ALA A 80 1.09 -16.27 -12.67
C ALA A 80 2.41 -16.75 -12.04
N GLU A 81 2.57 -16.56 -10.72
CA GLU A 81 3.71 -17.01 -9.94
C GLU A 81 3.25 -17.50 -8.57
N ALA A 82 3.96 -18.50 -8.02
CA ALA A 82 3.75 -18.95 -6.66
C ALA A 82 4.47 -18.01 -5.67
N ILE A 83 3.77 -17.64 -4.59
CA ILE A 83 4.32 -16.89 -3.46
C ILE A 83 3.90 -17.62 -2.20
N GLY A 84 4.89 -17.90 -1.33
CA GLY A 84 4.70 -18.59 -0.06
C GLY A 84 4.20 -20.05 -0.20
N PRO A 85 3.62 -20.61 0.88
CA PRO A 85 3.43 -19.97 2.18
C PRO A 85 4.76 -19.70 2.89
N HIS A 86 4.81 -18.60 3.63
CA HIS A 86 5.95 -18.28 4.51
C HIS A 86 5.55 -18.46 5.97
N PRO A 87 6.49 -18.82 6.89
CA PRO A 87 6.17 -19.06 8.30
C PRO A 87 5.40 -17.91 8.98
N GLN A 88 5.66 -16.67 8.55
CA GLN A 88 5.01 -15.46 9.05
C GLN A 88 3.49 -15.44 8.84
N TRP A 89 2.95 -16.21 7.88
CA TRP A 89 1.51 -16.27 7.62
C TRP A 89 0.73 -16.98 8.75
N GLY A 90 1.41 -17.86 9.48
CA GLY A 90 0.87 -18.56 10.65
C GLY A 90 0.96 -17.76 11.96
N ASP A 91 1.53 -16.55 11.92
CA ASP A 91 1.61 -15.67 13.09
C ASP A 91 0.54 -14.56 12.98
N PRO A 92 -0.49 -14.57 13.84
CA PRO A 92 -1.59 -13.61 13.77
C PRO A 92 -1.16 -12.15 14.03
N GLY A 93 0.03 -11.93 14.61
CA GLY A 93 0.58 -10.61 14.88
C GLY A 93 1.44 -10.05 13.74
N LYS A 94 1.89 -10.89 12.78
CA LYS A 94 2.79 -10.47 11.70
C LYS A 94 2.06 -9.79 10.54
N ILE A 95 0.93 -10.35 10.12
CA ILE A 95 0.15 -9.83 9.00
C ILE A 95 -1.26 -9.50 9.51
N VAL A 96 -1.61 -8.22 9.54
CA VAL A 96 -2.88 -7.74 10.09
C VAL A 96 -3.65 -6.85 9.12
N SER A 97 -3.05 -6.45 7.99
CA SER A 97 -3.61 -5.48 7.03
C SER A 97 -3.82 -5.99 5.60
N LEU A 98 -3.51 -7.26 5.32
CA LEU A 98 -3.82 -7.97 4.08
C LEU A 98 -4.19 -9.44 4.38
N ASP A 99 -4.85 -10.13 3.44
CA ASP A 99 -5.13 -11.59 3.54
C ASP A 99 -3.92 -12.39 3.04
N PRO A 100 -3.19 -13.13 3.90
CA PRO A 100 -2.02 -13.90 3.49
C PRO A 100 -2.31 -14.94 2.40
N TRP A 101 -3.55 -15.42 2.35
CA TRP A 101 -4.02 -16.45 1.42
C TRP A 101 -4.82 -15.88 0.25
N GLY A 102 -4.87 -14.54 0.12
CA GLY A 102 -5.78 -13.84 -0.77
C GLY A 102 -5.60 -14.13 -2.27
N HIS A 103 -4.42 -14.59 -2.69
CA HIS A 103 -4.10 -14.99 -4.07
C HIS A 103 -4.43 -16.45 -4.38
N LEU A 104 -4.69 -17.27 -3.36
CA LEU A 104 -4.95 -18.71 -3.49
C LEU A 104 -6.44 -19.05 -3.41
N VAL A 105 -7.33 -18.05 -3.39
CA VAL A 105 -8.76 -18.25 -3.18
C VAL A 105 -9.40 -19.18 -4.23
N SER A 106 -9.06 -19.00 -5.51
CA SER A 106 -9.67 -19.76 -6.60
C SER A 106 -9.33 -21.25 -6.56
N THR A 107 -8.19 -21.62 -5.97
CA THR A 107 -7.75 -23.02 -5.82
C THR A 107 -8.08 -23.59 -4.44
N ALA A 108 -7.87 -22.83 -3.37
CA ALA A 108 -8.09 -23.29 -1.99
C ALA A 108 -9.58 -23.48 -1.64
N PHE A 109 -10.48 -22.79 -2.34
CA PHE A 109 -11.92 -22.83 -2.09
C PHE A 109 -12.75 -23.14 -3.33
N GLU A 110 -12.16 -23.80 -4.34
CA GLU A 110 -12.79 -24.14 -5.62
C GLU A 110 -14.18 -24.78 -5.42
N ASP A 111 -14.27 -25.84 -4.61
CA ASP A 111 -15.53 -26.55 -4.34
C ASP A 111 -16.62 -25.66 -3.74
N ARG A 112 -16.22 -24.71 -2.87
CA ARG A 112 -17.17 -23.79 -2.22
C ARG A 112 -17.64 -22.70 -3.19
N ILE A 113 -16.74 -22.23 -4.04
CA ILE A 113 -17.08 -21.27 -5.12
C ILE A 113 -18.03 -21.95 -6.11
N ALA A 114 -17.75 -23.20 -6.51
CA ALA A 114 -18.62 -24.01 -7.36
C ALA A 114 -19.99 -24.26 -6.71
N ALA A 115 -20.04 -24.46 -5.39
CA ALA A 115 -21.29 -24.53 -4.62
C ALA A 115 -22.03 -23.18 -4.48
N GLY A 116 -21.47 -22.09 -4.99
CA GLY A 116 -22.10 -20.77 -5.08
C GLY A 116 -21.83 -19.83 -3.90
N VAL A 117 -20.83 -20.13 -3.06
CA VAL A 117 -20.36 -19.21 -2.02
C VAL A 117 -19.57 -18.07 -2.67
N ASP A 118 -19.88 -16.82 -2.32
CA ASP A 118 -19.24 -15.61 -2.88
C ASP A 118 -17.89 -15.33 -2.20
N ILE A 119 -16.88 -16.15 -2.55
CA ILE A 119 -15.50 -16.02 -2.10
C ILE A 119 -14.69 -15.44 -3.25
N ARG A 120 -13.93 -14.36 -3.02
CA ARG A 120 -13.17 -13.67 -4.06
C ARG A 120 -11.71 -13.45 -3.65
N PRO A 121 -10.76 -13.54 -4.59
CA PRO A 121 -9.38 -13.14 -4.32
C PRO A 121 -9.30 -11.69 -3.85
N THR A 122 -8.39 -11.42 -2.92
CA THR A 122 -8.01 -10.06 -2.52
C THR A 122 -6.59 -9.72 -2.96
N ILE A 123 -5.89 -10.70 -3.55
CA ILE A 123 -4.59 -10.52 -4.18
C ILE A 123 -4.64 -11.17 -5.56
N ALA A 124 -4.08 -10.51 -6.57
CA ALA A 124 -3.89 -11.07 -7.91
C ALA A 124 -2.46 -10.85 -8.37
N VAL A 125 -1.85 -11.86 -9.01
CA VAL A 125 -0.44 -11.84 -9.45
C VAL A 125 -0.37 -12.10 -10.95
N THR A 126 0.35 -11.26 -11.68
CA THR A 126 0.54 -11.36 -13.14
C THR A 126 1.94 -10.96 -13.56
N ARG A 127 2.33 -11.23 -14.81
CA ARG A 127 3.60 -10.78 -15.41
C ARG A 127 3.33 -9.65 -16.39
N ALA A 128 4.25 -8.70 -16.50
CA ALA A 128 4.14 -7.57 -17.40
C ALA A 128 5.53 -7.05 -17.82
N HIS A 129 5.53 -6.10 -18.76
CA HIS A 129 6.65 -5.19 -18.95
C HIS A 129 6.24 -3.79 -18.49
N ILE A 130 7.17 -3.04 -17.91
CA ILE A 130 7.03 -1.60 -17.69
C ILE A 130 8.03 -0.86 -18.56
N ASN A 131 7.68 0.33 -19.00
CA ASN A 131 8.55 1.23 -19.73
C ASN A 131 8.34 2.64 -19.18
N MET A 132 9.43 3.32 -18.86
CA MET A 132 9.42 4.68 -18.32
C MET A 132 10.52 5.50 -18.99
N PRO A 133 10.28 6.78 -19.35
CA PRO A 133 11.30 7.64 -19.94
C PRO A 133 12.60 7.73 -19.12
N GLU A 134 12.48 7.65 -17.79
CA GLU A 134 13.60 7.67 -16.86
C GLU A 134 14.55 6.48 -17.04
N LEU A 135 14.04 5.31 -17.44
CA LEU A 135 14.86 4.12 -17.67
C LEU A 135 15.73 4.29 -18.93
N THR A 136 15.14 4.82 -20.01
CA THR A 136 15.90 5.17 -21.21
C THR A 136 16.94 6.24 -20.92
N ALA A 137 16.59 7.25 -20.12
CA ALA A 137 17.54 8.27 -19.69
C ALA A 137 18.66 7.69 -18.80
N ALA A 138 18.36 6.72 -17.93
CA ALA A 138 19.33 6.03 -17.10
C ALA A 138 20.31 5.19 -17.93
N ILE A 139 19.81 4.49 -18.97
CA ILE A 139 20.64 3.75 -19.93
C ILE A 139 21.56 4.72 -20.69
N ALA A 140 21.00 5.81 -21.24
CA ALA A 140 21.78 6.80 -22.00
C ALA A 140 22.87 7.47 -21.14
N ALA A 141 22.61 7.65 -19.85
CA ALA A 141 23.56 8.18 -18.87
C ALA A 141 24.54 7.13 -18.31
N GLY A 142 24.44 5.86 -18.72
CA GLY A 142 25.29 4.77 -18.22
C GLY A 142 25.02 4.35 -16.77
N ARG A 143 23.90 4.76 -16.18
CA ARG A 143 23.48 4.33 -14.83
C ARG A 143 22.89 2.93 -14.82
N LEU A 144 22.24 2.53 -15.92
CA LEU A 144 21.73 1.17 -16.11
C LEU A 144 22.34 0.54 -17.36
N SER A 145 22.62 -0.75 -17.28
CA SER A 145 23.11 -1.54 -18.42
C SER A 145 22.09 -2.61 -18.78
N PRO A 146 21.50 -2.60 -20.00
CA PRO A 146 20.59 -3.65 -20.44
C PRO A 146 21.28 -5.02 -20.47
N ASP A 147 20.62 -6.03 -19.94
CA ASP A 147 21.06 -7.44 -19.95
C ASP A 147 20.26 -8.30 -20.94
N GLY A 148 19.18 -7.77 -21.50
CA GLY A 148 18.29 -8.50 -22.41
C GLY A 148 17.39 -9.53 -21.72
N GLU A 149 17.37 -9.54 -20.38
CA GLU A 149 16.56 -10.47 -19.58
C GLU A 149 15.64 -9.73 -18.61
N ILE A 150 16.19 -8.85 -17.78
CA ILE A 150 15.45 -8.00 -16.85
C ILE A 150 15.20 -6.64 -17.51
N LEU A 151 16.25 -6.03 -18.05
CA LEU A 151 16.22 -4.73 -18.71
C LEU A 151 16.61 -4.89 -20.18
N PHE A 152 15.70 -4.48 -21.07
CA PHE A 152 15.92 -4.53 -22.51
C PHE A 152 16.50 -3.22 -23.05
N PRO A 153 17.20 -3.24 -24.20
CA PRO A 153 17.81 -2.04 -24.79
C PRO A 153 16.83 -0.90 -25.12
N ASN A 154 15.54 -1.19 -25.29
CA ASN A 154 14.48 -0.20 -25.54
C ASN A 154 13.93 0.43 -24.25
N GLY A 155 14.47 0.08 -23.08
CA GLY A 155 14.00 0.56 -21.77
C GLY A 155 12.85 -0.26 -21.17
N ASP A 156 12.37 -1.31 -21.84
CA ASP A 156 11.40 -2.22 -21.24
C ASP A 156 12.05 -3.00 -20.10
N VAL A 157 11.30 -3.18 -19.02
CA VAL A 157 11.71 -3.99 -17.87
C VAL A 157 10.69 -5.07 -17.62
N ARG A 158 11.13 -6.32 -17.60
CA ARG A 158 10.30 -7.48 -17.28
C ARG A 158 10.03 -7.50 -15.78
N VAL A 159 8.75 -7.54 -15.41
CA VAL A 159 8.33 -7.54 -14.02
C VAL A 159 7.25 -8.58 -13.76
N THR A 160 7.25 -9.10 -12.54
CA THR A 160 6.01 -9.66 -11.96
C THR A 160 5.31 -8.54 -11.19
N LYS A 161 3.99 -8.55 -11.17
CA LYS A 161 3.16 -7.58 -10.45
C LYS A 161 2.16 -8.29 -9.56
N ALA A 162 1.92 -7.73 -8.37
CA ALA A 162 0.81 -8.14 -7.52
C ALA A 162 -0.07 -6.92 -7.19
N ALA A 163 -1.39 -7.07 -7.27
CA ALA A 163 -2.34 -6.11 -6.73
C ALA A 163 -2.93 -6.66 -5.44
N ILE A 164 -3.00 -5.83 -4.39
CA ILE A 164 -3.43 -6.24 -3.04
C ILE A 164 -4.52 -5.28 -2.56
N ASP A 165 -5.72 -5.83 -2.33
CA ASP A 165 -6.80 -5.16 -1.60
C ASP A 165 -6.56 -5.28 -0.08
N PRO A 166 -6.87 -4.24 0.70
CA PRO A 166 -6.69 -4.26 2.14
C PRO A 166 -7.70 -5.19 2.82
N VAL A 167 -7.21 -6.03 3.74
CA VAL A 167 -8.01 -6.92 4.58
C VAL A 167 -7.49 -6.82 6.00
N TRP A 168 -8.26 -6.20 6.88
CA TRP A 168 -7.82 -5.85 8.22
C TRP A 168 -8.33 -6.85 9.25
N TYR A 169 -7.41 -7.46 9.99
CA TYR A 169 -7.72 -8.21 11.20
C TYR A 169 -7.78 -7.25 12.39
N LEU A 170 -9.00 -6.88 12.81
CA LEU A 170 -9.25 -5.79 13.76
C LEU A 170 -8.55 -5.95 15.11
N PRO A 171 -8.46 -7.16 15.72
CA PRO A 171 -7.67 -7.34 16.95
C PRO A 171 -6.19 -7.01 16.74
N GLY A 172 -5.59 -7.50 15.65
CA GLY A 172 -4.18 -7.24 15.33
C GLY A 172 -3.90 -5.77 14.98
N ILE A 173 -4.81 -5.10 14.26
CA ILE A 173 -4.71 -3.65 14.03
C ILE A 173 -4.74 -2.90 15.36
N ALA A 174 -5.67 -3.22 16.26
CA ALA A 174 -5.79 -2.55 17.55
C ALA A 174 -4.53 -2.72 18.40
N GLU A 175 -3.96 -3.93 18.43
CA GLU A 175 -2.70 -4.23 19.10
C GLU A 175 -1.53 -3.43 18.50
N ARG A 176 -1.42 -3.37 17.16
CA ARG A 176 -0.38 -2.62 16.45
C ARG A 176 -0.39 -1.12 16.77
N PHE A 177 -1.57 -0.56 17.04
CA PHE A 177 -1.75 0.84 17.46
C PHE A 177 -1.79 1.03 18.97
N HIS A 178 -1.58 -0.01 19.77
CA HIS A 178 -1.63 0.04 21.23
C HIS A 178 -2.95 0.61 21.79
N ILE A 179 -4.07 0.26 21.15
CA ILE A 179 -5.41 0.66 21.57
C ILE A 179 -6.32 -0.56 21.76
N LYS A 180 -7.44 -0.35 22.47
CA LYS A 180 -8.48 -1.40 22.58
C LYS A 180 -9.21 -1.56 21.24
N GLU A 181 -9.55 -2.80 20.88
CA GLU A 181 -10.35 -3.10 19.67
C GLU A 181 -11.67 -2.30 19.65
N SER A 182 -12.31 -2.11 20.80
CA SER A 182 -13.54 -1.32 20.93
C SER A 182 -13.35 0.16 20.60
N VAL A 183 -12.19 0.75 20.93
CA VAL A 183 -11.84 2.12 20.58
C VAL A 183 -11.62 2.23 19.09
N LEU A 184 -10.82 1.32 18.51
CA LEU A 184 -10.59 1.27 17.06
C LEU A 184 -11.92 1.22 16.29
N ARG A 185 -12.80 0.27 16.61
CA ARG A 185 -14.09 0.09 15.96
C ARG A 185 -14.99 1.32 16.06
N ARG A 186 -15.08 1.89 17.27
CA ARG A 186 -15.88 3.09 17.51
C ARG A 186 -15.36 4.27 16.71
N SER A 187 -14.04 4.51 16.71
CA SER A 187 -13.42 5.58 15.94
C SER A 187 -13.63 5.38 14.45
N LEU A 188 -13.47 4.17 13.91
CA LEU A 188 -13.77 3.89 12.51
C LEU A 188 -15.22 4.21 12.15
N PHE A 189 -16.19 3.80 12.99
CA PHE A 189 -17.61 4.10 12.77
C PHE A 189 -17.92 5.60 12.82
N GLU A 190 -17.47 6.29 13.87
CA GLU A 190 -17.74 7.73 14.08
C GLU A 190 -17.06 8.59 13.00
N GLN A 191 -15.80 8.31 12.66
CA GLN A 191 -15.02 9.11 11.70
C GLN A 191 -15.36 8.81 10.23
N THR A 192 -16.14 7.77 9.95
CA THR A 192 -16.68 7.48 8.61
C THR A 192 -18.13 7.93 8.46
N GLY A 193 -18.65 8.76 9.38
CA GLY A 193 -20.03 9.24 9.31
C GLY A 193 -21.07 8.14 9.55
N GLY A 194 -20.72 7.12 10.33
CA GLY A 194 -21.60 6.00 10.64
C GLY A 194 -21.64 4.90 9.58
N MET A 195 -20.66 4.85 8.66
CA MET A 195 -20.53 3.71 7.74
C MET A 195 -20.19 2.43 8.52
N PHE A 196 -20.69 1.30 8.01
CA PHE A 196 -20.49 -0.04 8.58
C PHE A 196 -20.91 -0.16 10.06
N PRO A 197 -22.21 -0.08 10.38
CA PRO A 197 -22.71 -0.24 11.75
C PRO A 197 -22.23 -1.52 12.45
N GLU A 198 -21.90 -2.56 11.69
CA GLU A 198 -21.30 -3.82 12.15
C GLU A 198 -20.01 -3.62 12.95
N LEU A 199 -19.28 -2.53 12.74
CA LEU A 199 -18.13 -2.18 13.56
C LEU A 199 -18.51 -2.10 15.04
N VAL A 200 -19.71 -1.62 15.35
CA VAL A 200 -20.24 -1.46 16.70
C VAL A 200 -21.09 -2.66 17.13
N THR A 201 -21.95 -3.15 16.23
CA THR A 201 -23.02 -4.09 16.58
C THR A 201 -22.66 -5.57 16.37
N ARG A 202 -21.57 -5.86 15.66
CA ARG A 202 -21.10 -7.22 15.33
C ARG A 202 -19.67 -7.45 15.82
N PRO A 203 -19.46 -7.55 17.15
CA PRO A 203 -18.14 -7.81 17.72
C PRO A 203 -17.60 -9.21 17.37
N ASP A 204 -18.47 -10.10 16.88
CA ASP A 204 -18.14 -11.44 16.36
C ASP A 204 -17.37 -11.37 15.02
N LEU A 205 -17.57 -10.33 14.21
CA LEU A 205 -16.86 -10.16 12.94
C LEU A 205 -15.50 -9.53 13.18
N LYS A 206 -14.41 -10.31 13.08
CA LYS A 206 -13.04 -9.84 13.39
C LYS A 206 -12.27 -9.29 12.20
N VAL A 207 -12.79 -9.44 10.98
CA VAL A 207 -12.15 -8.98 9.75
C VAL A 207 -12.96 -7.86 9.10
N PHE A 208 -12.26 -6.83 8.64
CA PHE A 208 -12.82 -5.66 7.96
C PHE A 208 -12.13 -5.44 6.61
N LEU A 209 -12.91 -5.20 5.56
CA LEU A 209 -12.43 -4.82 4.24
C LEU A 209 -12.67 -3.31 4.09
N PRO A 210 -11.70 -2.47 4.50
CA PRO A 210 -11.87 -1.03 4.43
C PRO A 210 -11.95 -0.55 2.98
N PRO A 211 -12.83 0.42 2.64
CA PRO A 211 -12.94 0.96 1.30
C PRO A 211 -11.86 2.01 1.01
N ILE A 212 -10.60 1.63 1.18
CA ILE A 212 -9.42 2.48 0.97
C ILE A 212 -8.58 1.96 -0.20
N GLY A 213 -7.66 2.79 -0.70
CA GLY A 213 -6.70 2.37 -1.72
C GLY A 213 -5.83 1.20 -1.26
N GLY A 214 -5.68 0.20 -2.11
CA GLY A 214 -4.77 -0.92 -1.91
C GLY A 214 -3.31 -0.58 -2.26
N MET A 215 -2.54 -1.62 -2.59
CA MET A 215 -1.17 -1.47 -3.06
C MET A 215 -0.91 -2.32 -4.30
N THR A 216 0.08 -1.89 -5.09
CA THR A 216 0.60 -2.66 -6.22
C THR A 216 2.08 -2.91 -6.00
N LEU A 217 2.51 -4.15 -6.17
CA LEU A 217 3.90 -4.56 -6.08
C LEU A 217 4.46 -4.75 -7.48
N TYR A 218 5.72 -4.36 -7.67
CA TYR A 218 6.50 -4.62 -8.86
C TYR A 218 7.78 -5.34 -8.44
N PHE A 219 7.96 -6.55 -8.97
CA PHE A 219 9.10 -7.40 -8.70
C PHE A 219 10.03 -7.42 -9.90
N PHE A 220 11.33 -7.33 -9.63
CA PHE A 220 12.39 -7.37 -10.61
C PHE A 220 13.26 -8.60 -10.31
N GLY A 221 13.46 -9.46 -11.30
CA GLY A 221 14.17 -10.73 -11.13
C GLY A 221 13.26 -11.89 -10.72
N ASP A 222 13.86 -12.95 -10.18
CA ASP A 222 13.19 -14.21 -9.83
C ASP A 222 12.56 -14.16 -8.42
N ILE A 223 11.23 -14.07 -8.35
CA ILE A 223 10.52 -13.95 -7.08
C ILE A 223 10.51 -15.24 -6.25
N ALA A 224 10.80 -16.40 -6.84
CA ALA A 224 10.84 -17.68 -6.10
C ALA A 224 11.96 -17.71 -5.06
N LYS A 225 12.93 -16.78 -5.18
CA LYS A 225 14.01 -16.56 -4.23
C LYS A 225 13.56 -15.83 -2.96
N LEU A 226 12.43 -15.13 -2.97
CA LEU A 226 11.96 -14.40 -1.79
C LEU A 226 11.67 -15.35 -0.61
N GLY A 227 12.08 -14.94 0.59
CA GLY A 227 11.97 -15.74 1.81
C GLY A 227 13.10 -16.73 2.07
N GLN A 228 14.05 -16.88 1.15
CA GLN A 228 15.31 -17.61 1.36
C GLN A 228 16.35 -16.69 2.02
N ASP A 229 17.20 -17.25 2.89
CA ASP A 229 18.10 -16.46 3.75
C ASP A 229 19.27 -15.82 2.98
N ASP A 230 19.68 -16.40 1.85
CA ASP A 230 20.77 -15.91 0.99
C ASP A 230 20.32 -14.94 -0.11
N THR A 231 19.00 -14.76 -0.27
CA THR A 231 18.45 -13.85 -1.28
C THR A 231 18.67 -12.40 -0.87
N ARG A 232 19.44 -11.68 -1.70
CA ARG A 232 19.62 -10.24 -1.55
C ARG A 232 18.40 -9.48 -2.06
N VAL A 233 17.91 -8.53 -1.28
CA VAL A 233 16.70 -7.75 -1.62
C VAL A 233 16.99 -6.26 -1.68
N ALA A 234 16.59 -5.63 -2.78
CA ALA A 234 16.49 -4.18 -2.88
C ALA A 234 15.03 -3.75 -2.88
N CYS A 235 14.70 -2.67 -2.18
CA CYS A 235 13.32 -2.24 -2.07
C CYS A 235 13.11 -0.73 -2.11
N ARG A 236 11.99 -0.31 -2.71
CA ARG A 236 11.40 1.02 -2.61
C ARG A 236 9.96 0.91 -2.13
N VAL A 237 9.64 1.54 -1.00
CA VAL A 237 8.25 1.73 -0.55
C VAL A 237 7.78 3.12 -0.91
N HIS A 238 6.97 3.20 -1.95
CA HIS A 238 6.43 4.42 -2.51
C HIS A 238 4.99 4.65 -2.05
N ASP A 239 4.67 5.88 -1.66
CA ASP A 239 3.29 6.30 -1.45
C ASP A 239 2.90 7.22 -2.60
N GLU A 240 1.75 6.94 -3.21
CA GLU A 240 1.19 7.63 -4.38
C GLU A 240 1.29 9.16 -4.26
N CYS A 241 1.73 9.77 -5.36
CA CYS A 241 1.75 11.20 -5.56
C CYS A 241 1.39 11.50 -7.03
N ASN A 242 0.11 11.51 -7.35
CA ASN A 242 -0.43 11.62 -8.71
C ASN A 242 0.23 12.76 -9.51
N GLY A 243 0.28 13.97 -8.93
CA GLY A 243 0.89 15.13 -9.57
C GLY A 243 2.37 14.96 -9.94
N SER A 244 3.16 14.24 -9.14
CA SER A 244 4.58 14.00 -9.46
C SER A 244 4.72 12.75 -10.33
N ASP A 245 4.14 11.63 -9.91
CA ASP A 245 4.29 10.32 -10.52
C ASP A 245 3.80 10.31 -11.99
N VAL A 246 2.64 10.93 -12.25
CA VAL A 246 2.05 10.95 -13.60
C VAL A 246 2.52 12.17 -14.39
N PHE A 247 2.47 13.36 -13.78
CA PHE A 247 2.65 14.63 -14.50
C PHE A 247 4.00 15.31 -14.31
N GLY A 248 4.91 14.73 -13.52
CA GLY A 248 6.27 15.26 -13.37
C GLY A 248 6.37 16.56 -12.59
N SER A 249 5.44 16.83 -11.66
CA SER A 249 5.52 17.98 -10.77
C SER A 249 6.87 18.04 -10.03
N ASP A 250 7.48 19.24 -10.05
CA ASP A 250 8.78 19.58 -9.49
C ASP A 250 8.74 20.01 -8.01
N ILE A 251 7.54 20.18 -7.43
CA ILE A 251 7.32 20.63 -6.05
C ILE A 251 7.81 19.59 -5.02
N CYS A 252 7.97 18.33 -5.43
CA CYS A 252 8.37 17.24 -4.56
C CYS A 252 9.26 16.23 -5.28
N THR A 253 9.89 15.37 -4.48
CA THR A 253 10.83 14.35 -4.95
C THR A 253 10.19 12.99 -5.24
N CYS A 254 8.86 12.88 -5.23
CA CYS A 254 8.15 11.59 -5.33
C CYS A 254 8.55 10.78 -6.59
N ARG A 255 8.39 11.36 -7.80
CA ARG A 255 8.74 10.68 -9.05
C ARG A 255 10.24 10.43 -9.23
N PRO A 256 11.14 11.43 -9.02
CA PRO A 256 12.58 11.18 -9.11
C PRO A 256 13.04 10.03 -8.19
N TYR A 257 12.47 9.94 -6.99
CA TYR A 257 12.84 8.90 -6.03
C TYR A 257 12.17 7.55 -6.33
N LEU A 258 10.98 7.53 -6.94
CA LEU A 258 10.40 6.32 -7.51
C LEU A 258 11.28 5.76 -8.62
N ALA A 259 11.69 6.60 -9.58
CA ALA A 259 12.57 6.21 -10.67
C ALA A 259 13.91 5.69 -10.16
N HIS A 260 14.54 6.41 -9.23
CA HIS A 260 15.78 5.93 -8.60
C HIS A 260 15.59 4.62 -7.84
N GLY A 261 14.48 4.45 -7.12
CA GLY A 261 14.16 3.18 -6.46
C GLY A 261 14.00 2.02 -7.44
N ILE A 262 13.45 2.26 -8.62
CA ILE A 262 13.36 1.28 -9.71
C ILE A 262 14.77 0.97 -10.26
N GLU A 263 15.63 1.97 -10.49
CA GLU A 263 17.03 1.75 -10.90
C GLU A 263 17.75 0.80 -9.92
N VAL A 264 17.66 1.06 -8.61
CA VAL A 264 18.25 0.23 -7.54
C VAL A 264 17.67 -1.20 -7.53
N CYS A 265 16.37 -1.35 -7.79
CA CYS A 265 15.71 -2.66 -7.86
C CYS A 265 16.14 -3.47 -9.09
N ILE A 266 16.31 -2.82 -10.25
CA ILE A 266 16.83 -3.45 -11.46
C ILE A 266 18.25 -3.94 -11.20
N GLU A 267 19.16 -3.07 -10.73
CA GLU A 267 20.54 -3.44 -10.43
C GLU A 267 20.64 -4.67 -9.51
N MET A 268 19.81 -4.73 -8.45
CA MET A 268 19.78 -5.87 -7.53
C MET A 268 19.37 -7.16 -8.24
N ALA A 269 18.35 -7.08 -9.09
CA ALA A 269 17.88 -8.23 -9.86
C ALA A 269 18.95 -8.74 -10.82
N GLN A 270 19.67 -7.83 -11.49
CA GLN A 270 20.77 -8.17 -12.41
C GLN A 270 21.95 -8.83 -11.69
N GLN A 271 22.15 -8.54 -10.40
CA GLN A 271 23.15 -9.19 -9.54
C GLN A 271 22.68 -10.54 -8.98
N GLY A 272 21.54 -11.06 -9.44
CA GLY A 272 20.97 -12.34 -9.02
C GLY A 272 20.09 -12.28 -7.77
N GLY A 273 19.88 -11.08 -7.19
CA GLY A 273 18.93 -10.84 -6.11
C GLY A 273 17.51 -10.56 -6.60
N VAL A 274 16.71 -9.89 -5.78
CA VAL A 274 15.33 -9.48 -6.12
C VAL A 274 15.13 -7.99 -5.83
N GLY A 275 14.60 -7.27 -6.81
CA GLY A 275 14.11 -5.90 -6.63
C GLY A 275 12.61 -5.89 -6.30
N LEU A 276 12.19 -5.00 -5.41
CA LEU A 276 10.79 -4.83 -5.01
C LEU A 276 10.40 -3.35 -4.90
N VAL A 277 9.46 -2.91 -5.73
CA VAL A 277 8.75 -1.63 -5.50
C VAL A 277 7.36 -1.92 -4.95
N VAL A 278 7.07 -1.39 -3.75
CA VAL A 278 5.74 -1.36 -3.14
C VAL A 278 5.12 0.01 -3.44
N TYR A 279 4.05 0.06 -4.22
CA TYR A 279 3.32 1.29 -4.54
C TYR A 279 2.00 1.33 -3.77
N ASN A 280 1.95 2.11 -2.70
CA ASN A 280 0.75 2.30 -1.88
C ASN A 280 -0.11 3.44 -2.42
N ARG A 281 -1.43 3.22 -2.50
CA ARG A 281 -2.40 4.26 -2.89
C ARG A 281 -2.78 5.14 -1.70
N LYS A 282 -1.80 5.90 -1.20
CA LYS A 282 -1.88 6.76 0.00
C LYS A 282 -1.52 8.21 -0.34
N GLU A 283 -2.26 8.81 -1.27
CA GLU A 283 -2.05 10.19 -1.74
C GLU A 283 -2.00 11.21 -0.59
N GLY A 284 -1.07 12.17 -0.70
CA GLY A 284 -0.98 13.29 0.22
C GLY A 284 -0.76 12.89 1.67
N ARG A 285 0.02 11.84 1.95
CA ARG A 285 0.18 11.27 3.30
C ARG A 285 -1.14 10.75 3.90
N ALA A 286 -1.96 10.16 3.04
CA ALA A 286 -3.32 9.72 3.35
C ALA A 286 -4.30 10.87 3.74
N LEU A 287 -3.97 12.13 3.41
CA LEU A 287 -4.87 13.29 3.55
C LEU A 287 -5.73 13.54 2.30
N GLY A 288 -5.36 12.92 1.17
CA GLY A 288 -5.99 13.16 -0.13
C GLY A 288 -5.46 14.39 -0.87
N GLU A 289 -5.75 14.45 -2.17
CA GLU A 289 -5.19 15.44 -3.09
C GLU A 289 -5.70 16.87 -2.82
N VAL A 290 -6.97 17.02 -2.44
CA VAL A 290 -7.57 18.33 -2.10
C VAL A 290 -6.81 18.99 -0.95
N THR A 291 -6.63 18.27 0.17
CA THR A 291 -5.91 18.77 1.35
C THR A 291 -4.46 19.09 1.01
N LYS A 292 -3.79 18.24 0.24
CA LYS A 292 -2.44 18.49 -0.27
C LYS A 292 -2.34 19.81 -1.04
N PHE A 293 -3.28 20.10 -1.93
CA PHE A 293 -3.27 21.35 -2.70
C PHE A 293 -3.57 22.57 -1.82
N LEU A 294 -4.45 22.45 -0.83
CA LEU A 294 -4.66 23.49 0.17
C LEU A 294 -3.37 23.80 0.93
N VAL A 295 -2.60 22.78 1.32
CA VAL A 295 -1.30 22.93 1.97
C VAL A 295 -0.28 23.62 1.05
N TYR A 296 -0.19 23.22 -0.22
CA TYR A 296 0.70 23.89 -1.20
C TYR A 296 0.34 25.36 -1.38
N ASN A 297 -0.95 25.67 -1.50
CA ASN A 297 -1.43 27.04 -1.60
C ASN A 297 -1.10 27.85 -0.34
N ALA A 298 -1.30 27.29 0.85
CA ALA A 298 -0.99 27.94 2.11
C ALA A 298 0.51 28.20 2.27
N ARG A 299 1.35 27.23 1.87
CA ARG A 299 2.81 27.33 1.85
C ARG A 299 3.31 28.44 0.93
N LYS A 300 2.75 28.57 -0.27
CA LYS A 300 3.14 29.63 -1.22
C LYS A 300 2.62 31.02 -0.83
N ARG A 301 1.45 31.11 -0.20
CA ARG A 301 0.80 32.39 0.18
C ARG A 301 1.29 33.01 1.48
N GLN A 302 1.99 32.26 2.31
CA GLN A 302 2.46 32.79 3.59
C GLN A 302 3.46 33.93 3.39
N VAL A 303 3.53 34.83 4.37
CA VAL A 303 4.58 35.85 4.44
C VAL A 303 5.96 35.15 4.45
N GLY A 304 6.87 35.62 3.60
CA GLY A 304 8.18 35.00 3.42
C GLY A 304 8.21 33.85 2.41
N GLY A 305 7.10 33.53 1.73
CA GLY A 305 7.07 32.53 0.65
C GLY A 305 7.15 31.08 1.13
N ASP A 306 7.43 30.15 0.21
CA ASP A 306 7.52 28.73 0.51
C ASP A 306 8.92 28.37 1.07
N ARG A 307 8.94 28.02 2.36
CA ARG A 307 10.15 27.87 3.19
C ARG A 307 10.14 26.54 3.93
N ALA A 308 11.30 25.95 4.11
CA ALA A 308 11.44 24.66 4.74
C ALA A 308 11.05 24.70 6.24
N GLU A 309 11.35 25.81 6.93
CA GLU A 309 11.06 25.97 8.37
C GLU A 309 9.57 25.78 8.72
N THR A 310 8.64 26.16 7.83
CA THR A 310 7.19 26.09 8.09
C THR A 310 6.51 24.91 7.42
N TYR A 311 7.25 24.07 6.69
CA TYR A 311 6.70 23.00 5.86
C TYR A 311 5.74 22.08 6.61
N PHE A 312 6.17 21.54 7.76
CA PHE A 312 5.35 20.63 8.58
C PHE A 312 4.24 21.36 9.32
N ALA A 313 4.54 22.54 9.89
CA ALA A 313 3.55 23.37 10.58
C ALA A 313 2.40 23.79 9.68
N ARG A 314 2.66 24.07 8.39
CA ARG A 314 1.62 24.39 7.40
C ARG A 314 0.74 23.19 7.08
N THR A 315 1.31 21.99 7.05
CA THR A 315 0.55 20.76 6.89
C THR A 315 -0.39 20.57 8.08
N GLU A 316 0.15 20.63 9.30
CA GLU A 316 -0.62 20.48 10.54
C GLU A 316 -1.70 21.56 10.71
N CYS A 317 -1.42 22.81 10.35
CA CYS A 317 -2.39 23.90 10.41
C CYS A 317 -3.63 23.65 9.53
N VAL A 318 -3.46 23.00 8.37
CA VAL A 318 -4.55 22.73 7.42
C VAL A 318 -5.23 21.39 7.70
N ALA A 319 -4.44 20.37 8.05
CA ALA A 319 -4.90 18.99 8.15
C ALA A 319 -5.14 18.50 9.60
N GLY A 320 -4.72 19.26 10.60
CA GLY A 320 -4.74 18.88 12.02
C GLY A 320 -3.63 17.90 12.42
N VAL A 321 -2.88 17.36 11.45
CA VAL A 321 -1.78 16.40 11.66
C VAL A 321 -0.79 16.48 10.51
N GLN A 322 0.46 16.09 10.74
CA GLN A 322 1.52 16.13 9.72
C GLN A 322 1.54 14.91 8.79
N ASP A 323 1.01 13.78 9.25
CA ASP A 323 1.00 12.50 8.55
C ASP A 323 -0.14 11.61 9.07
N MET A 324 -0.98 11.08 8.18
CA MET A 324 -2.02 10.09 8.51
C MET A 324 -1.68 8.69 7.98
N ARG A 325 -0.46 8.48 7.47
CA ARG A 325 -0.03 7.17 7.02
C ARG A 325 0.26 6.31 8.23
N PHE A 326 -0.53 5.25 8.34
CA PHE A 326 -0.30 4.09 9.18
C PHE A 326 0.92 3.29 8.68
N GLN A 327 2.13 3.75 8.99
CA GLN A 327 3.38 3.10 8.58
C GLN A 327 3.61 1.79 9.32
N GLU A 328 2.98 1.61 10.48
CA GLU A 328 3.00 0.40 11.30
C GLU A 328 2.41 -0.81 10.56
N LEU A 329 1.58 -0.59 9.53
CA LEU A 329 0.99 -1.63 8.69
C LEU A 329 1.83 -1.97 7.46
N MET A 330 2.75 -1.09 7.06
CA MET A 330 3.58 -1.28 5.88
C MET A 330 4.47 -2.55 5.93
N PRO A 331 4.97 -3.03 7.09
CA PRO A 331 5.78 -4.26 7.16
C PRO A 331 5.05 -5.53 6.72
N ASP A 332 3.71 -5.56 6.80
CA ASP A 332 2.91 -6.76 6.57
C ASP A 332 3.14 -7.37 5.17
N VAL A 333 3.38 -6.54 4.15
CA VAL A 333 3.69 -7.04 2.80
C VAL A 333 5.04 -7.74 2.72
N PHE A 334 6.02 -7.31 3.51
CA PHE A 334 7.33 -7.97 3.58
C PHE A 334 7.21 -9.32 4.27
N HIS A 335 6.41 -9.41 5.33
CA HIS A 335 6.08 -10.69 5.96
C HIS A 335 5.30 -11.62 5.03
N TRP A 336 4.39 -11.07 4.22
CA TRP A 336 3.71 -11.83 3.18
C TRP A 336 4.69 -12.43 2.16
N LEU A 337 5.76 -11.70 1.81
CA LEU A 337 6.83 -12.14 0.91
C LEU A 337 7.94 -12.97 1.61
N GLY A 338 7.81 -13.24 2.91
CA GLY A 338 8.83 -13.95 3.70
C GLY A 338 10.11 -13.15 3.97
N ILE A 339 10.16 -11.87 3.60
CA ILE A 339 11.34 -11.00 3.73
C ILE A 339 11.60 -10.68 5.20
N ARG A 340 12.83 -10.88 5.65
CA ARG A 340 13.32 -10.54 7.00
C ARG A 340 14.50 -9.57 6.99
N ARG A 341 15.12 -9.37 5.82
CA ARG A 341 16.29 -8.50 5.61
C ARG A 341 16.16 -7.81 4.25
N ILE A 342 16.47 -6.52 4.22
CA ILE A 342 16.51 -5.70 3.02
C ILE A 342 17.95 -5.18 2.89
N ASP A 343 18.66 -5.64 1.86
CA ASP A 343 20.06 -5.26 1.63
C ASP A 343 20.18 -3.80 1.21
N ARG A 344 19.31 -3.32 0.31
CA ARG A 344 19.32 -1.93 -0.17
C ARG A 344 17.92 -1.34 -0.16
N TRP A 345 17.67 -0.33 0.66
CA TRP A 345 16.36 0.29 0.79
C TRP A 345 16.38 1.75 0.37
N ALA A 346 15.80 2.04 -0.80
CA ALA A 346 15.74 3.37 -1.39
C ALA A 346 14.68 4.24 -0.70
N SER A 347 15.06 4.94 0.36
CA SER A 347 14.16 5.75 1.19
C SER A 347 14.94 6.71 2.07
N MET A 348 14.36 7.88 2.35
CA MET A 348 14.85 8.79 3.39
C MET A 348 14.03 8.72 4.69
N SER A 349 12.93 7.94 4.71
CA SER A 349 11.94 8.00 5.79
C SER A 349 12.39 7.22 7.02
N ASN A 350 12.64 7.94 8.11
CA ASN A 350 12.87 7.37 9.45
C ASN A 350 11.62 6.64 9.99
N MET A 351 10.41 7.16 9.74
CA MET A 351 9.17 6.51 10.17
C MET A 351 8.99 5.11 9.56
N LYS A 352 9.21 4.98 8.24
CA LYS A 352 9.15 3.68 7.57
C LYS A 352 10.27 2.76 8.06
N HIS A 353 11.48 3.28 8.29
CA HIS A 353 12.59 2.50 8.85
C HIS A 353 12.23 1.93 10.22
N GLY A 354 11.73 2.79 11.12
CA GLY A 354 11.30 2.39 12.46
C GLY A 354 10.21 1.32 12.43
N ALA A 355 9.24 1.42 11.51
CA ALA A 355 8.20 0.40 11.34
C ALA A 355 8.77 -0.94 10.88
N LEU A 356 9.74 -0.96 9.95
CA LEU A 356 10.44 -2.20 9.54
C LEU A 356 11.16 -2.85 10.72
N THR A 357 12.00 -2.08 11.42
CA THR A 357 12.78 -2.57 12.54
C THR A 357 11.89 -3.09 13.67
N ALA A 358 10.80 -2.38 14.01
CA ALA A 358 9.85 -2.80 15.03
C ALA A 358 9.15 -4.14 14.70
N GLN A 359 9.07 -4.50 13.42
CA GLN A 359 8.51 -5.78 12.97
C GLN A 359 9.57 -6.87 12.72
N GLY A 360 10.83 -6.59 13.06
CA GLY A 360 11.94 -7.51 12.94
C GLY A 360 12.46 -7.67 11.51
N ILE A 361 12.30 -6.63 10.68
CA ILE A 361 12.90 -6.57 9.34
C ILE A 361 14.17 -5.72 9.42
N GLU A 362 15.30 -6.35 9.14
CA GLU A 362 16.60 -5.70 9.09
C GLU A 362 16.72 -4.87 7.81
N VAL A 363 17.25 -3.64 7.93
CA VAL A 363 17.65 -2.80 6.79
C VAL A 363 19.16 -2.61 6.87
N VAL A 364 19.89 -3.11 5.88
CA VAL A 364 21.36 -3.12 5.86
C VAL A 364 21.91 -1.79 5.35
N GLU A 365 21.44 -1.36 4.18
CA GLU A 365 21.80 -0.09 3.57
C GLU A 365 20.53 0.73 3.28
N GLN A 366 20.49 1.96 3.78
CA GLN A 366 19.50 2.94 3.37
C GLN A 366 20.09 3.82 2.26
N VAL A 367 19.43 3.84 1.09
CA VAL A 367 19.91 4.51 -0.13
C VAL A 367 19.18 5.84 -0.27
N ALA A 368 19.91 6.95 -0.20
CA ALA A 368 19.36 8.30 -0.40
C ALA A 368 19.12 8.59 -1.90
N ILE A 369 18.24 9.56 -2.19
CA ILE A 369 18.11 10.08 -3.55
C ILE A 369 19.39 10.85 -3.95
N PRO A 370 19.93 10.65 -5.17
CA PRO A 370 21.04 11.44 -5.69
C PRO A 370 20.70 12.93 -5.78
N GLU A 371 21.64 13.81 -5.41
CA GLU A 371 21.45 15.27 -5.45
C GLU A 371 21.03 15.77 -6.83
N ALA A 372 21.63 15.23 -7.90
CA ALA A 372 21.34 15.60 -9.28
C ALA A 372 19.91 15.28 -9.74
N LEU A 373 19.18 14.44 -8.98
CA LEU A 373 17.79 14.09 -9.27
C LEU A 373 16.78 14.90 -8.45
N ILE A 374 17.23 15.78 -7.55
CA ILE A 374 16.36 16.62 -6.72
C ILE A 374 15.98 17.87 -7.52
N PRO A 375 14.69 18.08 -7.85
CA PRO A 375 14.25 19.32 -8.48
C PRO A 375 14.49 20.53 -7.56
N ALA A 376 14.74 21.70 -8.16
CA ALA A 376 15.02 22.92 -7.40
C ALA A 376 13.90 23.28 -6.42
N ASP A 377 12.63 23.20 -6.86
CA ASP A 377 11.46 23.53 -6.04
C ASP A 377 11.24 22.52 -4.89
N ALA A 378 11.61 21.26 -5.13
CA ALA A 378 11.56 20.21 -4.12
C ALA A 378 12.60 20.37 -2.99
N ARG A 379 13.54 21.32 -3.11
CA ARG A 379 14.52 21.60 -2.04
C ARG A 379 13.83 22.04 -0.74
N VAL A 380 12.68 22.72 -0.83
CA VAL A 380 11.85 23.05 0.34
C VAL A 380 11.45 21.79 1.12
N GLU A 381 11.02 20.74 0.41
CA GLU A 381 10.63 19.46 1.00
C GLU A 381 11.85 18.74 1.59
N ILE A 382 12.94 18.66 0.85
CA ILE A 382 14.15 17.92 1.25
C ILE A 382 14.75 18.53 2.51
N ASP A 383 14.94 19.85 2.52
CA ASP A 383 15.54 20.55 3.65
C ASP A 383 14.69 20.43 4.91
N ALA A 384 13.36 20.55 4.76
CA ALA A 384 12.44 20.38 5.88
C ALA A 384 12.54 18.96 6.46
N LYS A 385 12.57 17.94 5.62
CA LYS A 385 12.68 16.54 6.05
C LYS A 385 14.02 16.26 6.72
N VAL A 386 15.12 16.72 6.13
CA VAL A 386 16.46 16.54 6.71
C VAL A 386 16.56 17.22 8.07
N ALA A 387 16.05 18.45 8.21
CA ALA A 387 15.97 19.14 9.50
C ALA A 387 15.11 18.39 10.53
N ALA A 388 14.08 17.67 10.08
CA ALA A 388 13.25 16.79 10.92
C ALA A 388 13.87 15.40 11.18
N GLY A 389 15.14 15.18 10.83
CA GLY A 389 15.87 13.94 11.12
C GLY A 389 15.64 12.81 10.12
N TYR A 390 15.20 13.11 8.90
CA TYR A 390 15.15 12.12 7.82
C TYR A 390 16.57 11.78 7.34
N PHE A 391 16.74 10.54 6.89
CA PHE A 391 18.04 10.03 6.45
C PHE A 391 18.57 10.79 5.23
N THR A 392 19.84 11.16 5.28
CA THR A 392 20.58 11.86 4.23
C THR A 392 22.08 11.61 4.39
N HIS A 393 22.84 11.80 3.32
CA HIS A 393 24.30 11.87 3.37
C HIS A 393 24.83 13.31 3.52
N TYR A 394 23.95 14.31 3.45
CA TYR A 394 24.31 15.72 3.51
C TYR A 394 24.15 16.28 4.93
N ALA A 395 24.89 17.35 5.23
CA ALA A 395 24.73 18.07 6.49
C ALA A 395 23.31 18.69 6.56
N PRO A 396 22.65 18.66 7.74
CA PRO A 396 21.38 19.34 7.90
C PRO A 396 21.52 20.85 7.66
N PRO A 397 20.56 21.48 6.96
CA PRO A 397 20.59 22.92 6.75
C PRO A 397 20.42 23.65 8.08
N ASP A 398 21.07 24.81 8.21
CA ASP A 398 20.95 25.64 9.40
C ASP A 398 19.63 26.43 9.44
N ALA A 399 19.35 27.11 10.57
CA ALA A 399 18.12 27.87 10.74
C ALA A 399 17.96 29.02 9.74
N ASN A 400 19.06 29.64 9.31
CA ASN A 400 19.01 30.72 8.33
C ASN A 400 18.70 30.15 6.94
N GLU A 401 19.28 29.01 6.58
CA GLU A 401 19.03 28.31 5.32
C GLU A 401 17.59 27.80 5.20
N LEU A 402 17.00 27.36 6.31
CA LEU A 402 15.60 26.91 6.38
C LEU A 402 14.59 28.06 6.25
N ALA A 403 14.99 29.27 6.64
CA ALA A 403 14.18 30.49 6.58
C ALA A 403 14.19 31.16 5.19
N LEU A 404 15.01 30.67 4.25
CA LEU A 404 15.04 31.17 2.87
C LEU A 404 13.88 30.57 2.06
N ALA A 405 13.20 31.42 1.28
CA ALA A 405 12.24 30.96 0.29
C ALA A 405 12.98 30.25 -0.85
N LYS A 406 12.75 28.94 -0.99
CA LYS A 406 13.33 28.13 -2.07
C LYS A 406 12.28 27.69 -3.08
N GLY A 407 11.00 27.75 -2.70
CA GLY A 407 9.91 27.39 -3.58
C GLY A 407 9.46 28.55 -4.47
N ARG A 408 8.98 28.23 -5.67
CA ARG A 408 8.44 29.17 -6.66
C ARG A 408 7.20 29.89 -6.12
N GLY A 409 7.02 31.12 -6.59
CA GLY A 409 5.84 31.93 -6.30
C GLY A 409 4.53 31.35 -6.85
N LEU A 410 3.43 32.08 -6.67
CA LEU A 410 2.12 31.72 -7.25
C LEU A 410 1.98 32.05 -8.73
N ASN A 411 2.78 33.01 -9.22
CA ASN A 411 2.69 33.53 -10.59
C ASN A 411 3.76 32.91 -11.52
N GLU A 412 4.47 31.90 -11.03
CA GLU A 412 5.45 31.06 -11.72
C GLU A 412 4.95 29.62 -11.72
#